data_AF-A0A1U9KHN7-F1
#
_entry.id   AF-A0A1U9KHN7-F1
#
_cell.length_a   1.000
_cell.length_b   1.000
_cell.length_c   1.000
_cell.angle_alpha   90.00
_cell.angle_beta   90.00
_cell.angle_gamma   90.00
#
_symmetry.space_group_name_H-M   'P 1'
#
loop_
_entity.id
_entity.type
_entity.pdbx_description
1 polymer ?
#
loop_
_entity_poly.entity_id
_entity_poly.type
_entity_poly.pdbx_seq_one_letter_code
_entity_poly.pdbx_strand_id
1 'polypeptide(L)'
;MFDASRPAAGGVDLFGLAQRRMEWLDNREQVLAANIANADTPEYVAKDLAPFESMLSQFEGELATTSERHIAGKSGRYQKSDASSETQSLDGNRVSLETQMQLVAETADEQRLATNVYSSYRSMLNSVLGK
;
A
#
# COMPACT_ATOMS: atom_id res chain seq x y z
N MET A 1 -32.24 -1.30 -13.80
CA MET A 1 -31.50 -0.08 -13.39
C MET A 1 -30.60 -0.51 -12.24
N PHE A 2 -29.32 -0.75 -12.51
CA PHE A 2 -28.34 -1.20 -11.51
C PHE A 2 -27.81 0.03 -10.78
N ASP A 3 -28.12 0.13 -9.50
CA ASP A 3 -27.64 1.17 -8.59
C ASP A 3 -26.20 0.83 -8.17
N ALA A 4 -25.23 1.59 -8.68
CA ALA A 4 -23.80 1.40 -8.43
C ALA A 4 -23.34 1.93 -7.05
N SER A 5 -24.25 2.44 -6.21
CA SER A 5 -23.93 3.00 -4.88
C SER A 5 -24.15 2.05 -3.70
N ARG A 6 -24.47 0.77 -3.93
CA ARG A 6 -24.57 -0.21 -2.83
C ARG A 6 -23.26 -1.01 -2.72
N PRO A 7 -22.53 -0.95 -1.59
CA PRO A 7 -21.52 -1.97 -1.33
C PRO A 7 -22.25 -3.31 -1.22
N ALA A 8 -21.98 -4.20 -2.18
CA ALA A 8 -22.49 -5.56 -2.14
C ALA A 8 -22.08 -6.20 -0.82
N ALA A 9 -23.05 -6.79 -0.13
CA ALA A 9 -22.86 -7.51 1.12
C ALA A 9 -21.60 -8.40 1.06
N GLY A 10 -20.63 -8.14 1.93
CA GLY A 10 -19.51 -9.05 2.24
C GLY A 10 -18.33 -9.12 1.25
N GLY A 11 -18.20 -8.19 0.29
CA GLY A 11 -17.07 -8.16 -0.65
C GLY A 11 -16.08 -7.03 -0.38
N VAL A 12 -14.77 -7.31 -0.37
CA VAL A 12 -13.73 -6.26 -0.40
C VAL A 12 -13.72 -5.63 -1.80
N ASP A 13 -13.90 -4.31 -1.90
CA ASP A 13 -13.69 -3.57 -3.15
C ASP A 13 -12.19 -3.55 -3.50
N LEU A 14 -11.75 -4.58 -4.21
CA LEU A 14 -10.35 -4.75 -4.60
C LEU A 14 -9.88 -3.68 -5.59
N PHE A 15 -10.78 -3.13 -6.41
CA PHE A 15 -10.43 -2.05 -7.33
C PHE A 15 -10.20 -0.74 -6.58
N GLY A 16 -11.13 -0.37 -5.71
CA GLY A 16 -10.97 0.79 -4.85
C GLY A 16 -9.73 0.67 -3.95
N LEU A 17 -9.43 -0.53 -3.45
CA LEU A 17 -8.21 -0.77 -2.68
C LEU A 17 -6.94 -0.63 -3.53
N ALA A 18 -6.91 -1.21 -4.73
CA ALA A 18 -5.78 -1.08 -5.66
C ALA A 18 -5.56 0.38 -6.06
N GLN A 19 -6.63 1.13 -6.32
CA GLN A 19 -6.54 2.56 -6.61
C GLN A 19 -5.92 3.34 -5.44
N ARG A 20 -6.41 3.13 -4.21
CA ARG A 20 -5.83 3.76 -3.00
C ARG A 20 -4.37 3.40 -2.80
N ARG A 21 -3.96 2.16 -3.11
CA ARG A 21 -2.56 1.74 -3.04
C ARG A 21 -1.70 2.48 -4.06
N MET A 22 -2.16 2.61 -5.31
CA MET A 22 -1.45 3.36 -6.34
C MET A 22 -1.34 4.84 -5.99
N GLU A 23 -2.42 5.45 -5.48
CA GLU A 23 -2.41 6.84 -5.00
C GLU A 23 -1.42 7.02 -3.83
N TRP A 24 -1.38 6.08 -2.88
CA TRP A 24 -0.41 6.13 -1.78
C TRP A 24 1.04 6.04 -2.28
N LEU A 25 1.32 5.15 -3.24
CA LEU A 25 2.64 5.00 -3.84
C LEU A 25 3.09 6.26 -4.59
N ASP A 26 2.20 6.87 -5.36
CA ASP A 26 2.46 8.13 -6.07
C ASP A 26 2.79 9.26 -5.09
N ASN A 27 2.02 9.39 -4.00
CA ASN A 27 2.31 10.38 -2.95
C ASN A 27 3.66 10.09 -2.27
N ARG A 28 4.01 8.83 -2.05
CA ARG A 28 5.29 8.45 -1.43
C ARG A 28 6.46 8.84 -2.34
N GLU A 29 6.35 8.58 -3.64
CA GLU A 29 7.35 8.97 -4.64
C GLU A 29 7.59 10.49 -4.62
N GLN A 30 6.53 11.29 -4.54
CA GLN A 30 6.64 12.75 -4.41
C GLN A 30 7.39 13.18 -3.14
N VAL A 31 7.13 12.53 -2.01
CA VAL A 31 7.83 12.82 -0.74
C VAL A 31 9.31 12.45 -0.83
N LEU A 32 9.63 11.29 -1.41
CA LEU A 32 11.02 10.87 -1.63
C LEU A 32 11.76 11.82 -2.60
N ALA A 33 11.10 12.25 -3.68
CA ALA A 33 11.65 13.24 -4.61
C ALA A 33 11.92 14.57 -3.91
N ALA A 34 11.01 15.02 -3.03
CA ALA A 34 11.22 16.22 -2.22
C ALA A 34 12.40 16.05 -1.24
N ASN A 35 12.58 14.88 -0.62
CA ASN A 35 13.74 14.62 0.23
C ASN A 35 15.05 14.66 -0.56
N ILE A 36 15.09 14.04 -1.75
CA ILE A 36 16.27 14.05 -2.63
C ILE A 36 16.60 15.49 -3.05
N ALA A 37 15.61 16.28 -3.45
CA ALA A 37 15.80 17.67 -3.84
C ALA A 37 16.34 18.56 -2.70
N ASN A 38 16.02 18.21 -1.45
CA ASN A 38 16.46 18.93 -0.25
C ASN A 38 17.64 18.24 0.46
N ALA A 39 18.28 17.23 -0.14
CA ALA A 39 19.35 16.47 0.51
C ALA A 39 20.57 17.34 0.91
N ASP A 40 20.84 18.39 0.13
CA ASP A 40 21.91 19.36 0.39
C ASP A 40 21.45 20.59 1.19
N THR A 41 20.20 20.60 1.69
CA THR A 41 19.66 21.71 2.48
C THR A 41 20.03 21.56 3.96
N PRO A 42 20.74 22.53 4.56
CA PRO A 42 21.10 22.48 5.98
C PRO A 42 19.87 22.31 6.88
N GLU A 43 20.01 21.54 7.96
CA GLU A 43 18.98 21.26 8.97
C GLU A 43 17.71 20.50 8.49
N TYR A 44 17.65 20.09 7.21
CA TYR A 44 16.48 19.41 6.65
C TYR A 44 16.25 18.01 7.27
N VAL A 45 14.97 17.65 7.45
CA VAL A 45 14.50 16.36 7.99
C VAL A 45 13.82 15.56 6.88
N ALA A 46 14.27 14.33 6.62
CA ALA A 46 13.55 13.42 5.72
C ALA A 46 12.12 13.17 6.24
N LYS A 47 11.14 13.18 5.33
CA LYS A 47 9.75 12.83 5.62
C LYS A 47 9.39 11.53 4.91
N ASP A 48 8.42 10.80 5.45
CA ASP A 48 7.78 9.66 4.78
C ASP A 48 6.29 9.65 5.11
N LEU A 49 5.52 8.86 4.37
CA LEU A 49 4.11 8.66 4.63
C LEU A 49 3.89 7.61 5.72
N ALA A 50 2.72 7.69 6.37
CA ALA A 50 2.27 6.61 7.23
C ALA A 50 2.14 5.30 6.42
N PRO A 51 2.44 4.14 7.02
CA PRO A 51 2.32 2.84 6.34
C PRO A 51 0.91 2.66 5.76
N PHE A 52 0.81 2.10 4.56
CA PHE A 52 -0.48 1.87 3.91
C PHE A 52 -1.40 0.97 4.76
N GLU A 53 -0.83 0.03 5.52
CA GLU A 53 -1.54 -0.85 6.45
C GLU A 53 -2.32 -0.07 7.52
N SER A 54 -1.85 1.11 7.91
CA SER A 54 -2.58 1.97 8.84
C SER A 54 -3.92 2.45 8.25
N MET A 55 -3.98 2.63 6.93
CA MET A 55 -5.20 2.99 6.19
C MET A 55 -6.15 1.79 6.01
N LEU A 56 -5.63 0.57 6.15
CA LEU A 56 -6.38 -0.68 6.07
C LEU A 56 -7.00 -1.11 7.41
N SER A 57 -6.63 -0.48 8.53
CA SER A 57 -7.16 -0.81 9.87
C SER A 57 -8.69 -0.73 9.99
N GLN A 58 -9.35 -0.04 9.06
CA GLN A 58 -10.81 0.03 8.97
C GLN A 58 -11.46 -1.20 8.29
N PHE A 59 -10.65 -2.09 7.70
CA PHE A 59 -11.05 -3.35 7.06
C PHE A 59 -10.91 -4.58 7.99
N GLU A 60 -11.08 -4.43 9.31
CA GLU A 60 -11.32 -5.59 10.20
C GLU A 60 -12.65 -6.25 9.83
N GLY A 61 -12.66 -7.02 8.74
CA GLY A 61 -13.76 -7.87 8.33
C GLY A 61 -13.64 -9.23 9.00
N GLU A 62 -14.58 -9.60 9.86
CA GLU A 62 -14.72 -10.98 10.28
C GLU A 62 -15.02 -11.86 9.06
N LEU A 63 -14.21 -12.91 8.87
CA LEU A 63 -14.43 -13.89 7.82
C LEU A 63 -15.73 -14.65 8.14
N ALA A 64 -16.80 -14.34 7.41
CA ALA A 64 -18.08 -15.02 7.57
C ALA A 64 -17.98 -16.45 7.02
N THR A 65 -18.28 -17.43 7.87
CA THR A 65 -18.40 -18.84 7.49
C THR A 65 -19.72 -19.04 6.74
N THR A 66 -19.68 -18.96 5.40
CA THR A 66 -20.90 -19.05 4.58
C THR A 66 -21.44 -20.47 4.36
N SER A 67 -20.71 -21.50 4.83
CA SER A 67 -21.10 -22.91 4.74
C SER A 67 -20.49 -23.69 5.90
N GLU A 68 -21.19 -24.72 6.38
CA GLU A 68 -20.70 -25.62 7.45
C GLU A 68 -19.43 -26.40 7.06
N ARG A 69 -19.12 -26.47 5.76
CA ARG A 69 -17.88 -27.10 5.23
C ARG A 69 -16.70 -26.13 5.15
N HIS A 70 -16.90 -24.84 5.43
CA HIS A 70 -15.81 -23.85 5.43
C HIS A 70 -15.02 -23.92 6.73
N ILE A 71 -13.70 -23.75 6.61
CA ILE A 71 -12.81 -23.63 7.76
C ILE A 71 -13.10 -22.27 8.42
N ALA A 72 -13.44 -22.28 9.71
CA ALA A 72 -13.61 -21.05 10.47
C ALA A 72 -12.28 -20.27 10.51
N GLY A 73 -12.30 -19.01 10.08
CA GLY A 73 -11.14 -18.15 10.15
C GLY A 73 -10.78 -17.84 11.60
N LYS A 74 -9.54 -18.13 12.02
CA LYS A 74 -9.00 -17.58 13.28
C LYS A 74 -8.67 -16.11 13.05
N SER A 75 -9.39 -15.21 13.72
CA SER A 75 -9.05 -13.79 13.82
C SER A 75 -7.81 -13.62 14.71
N GLY A 76 -6.62 -13.89 14.16
CA GLY A 76 -5.35 -13.58 14.79
C GLY A 76 -4.91 -12.19 14.37
N ARG A 77 -4.77 -11.26 15.32
CA ARG A 77 -4.08 -9.99 15.07
C ARG A 77 -2.62 -10.29 14.76
N TYR A 78 -2.24 -10.19 13.49
CA TYR A 78 -0.83 -10.17 13.12
C TYR A 78 -0.25 -8.82 13.54
N GLN A 79 0.41 -8.78 14.69
CA GLN A 79 1.28 -7.65 15.04
C GLN A 79 2.55 -7.76 14.19
N LYS A 80 2.62 -6.99 13.11
CA LYS A 80 3.89 -6.71 12.44
C LYS A 80 4.61 -5.66 13.28
N SER A 81 5.80 -5.99 13.76
CA SER A 81 6.69 -5.04 14.43
C SER A 81 7.06 -3.95 13.42
N ASP A 82 6.79 -2.69 13.75
CA ASP A 82 7.26 -1.54 12.99
C ASP A 82 8.80 -1.60 12.89
N ALA A 83 9.29 -1.90 11.69
CA ALA A 83 10.68 -1.68 11.36
C ALA A 83 10.84 -0.19 11.03
N SER A 84 10.94 0.63 12.08
CA SER A 84 11.43 2.00 11.93
C SER A 84 12.91 1.92 11.51
N SER A 85 13.17 1.90 10.21
CA SER A 85 14.53 2.06 9.68
C SER A 85 14.91 3.54 9.74
N GLU A 86 15.22 4.04 10.93
CA GLU A 86 15.92 5.30 11.08
C GLU A 86 17.41 5.07 10.80
N THR A 87 17.77 5.09 9.51
CA THR A 87 19.19 5.14 9.12
C THR A 87 19.65 6.59 9.22
N GLN A 88 20.34 6.94 10.31
CA GLN A 88 20.96 8.26 10.49
C GLN A 88 22.28 8.35 9.73
N SER A 89 22.45 9.37 8.90
CA SER A 89 23.74 9.71 8.28
C SER A 89 24.66 10.37 9.32
N LEU A 90 25.96 10.09 9.24
CA LEU A 90 27.00 10.57 10.17
C LEU A 90 27.26 12.09 10.06
N ASP A 91 26.72 12.75 9.04
CA ASP A 91 27.11 14.10 8.62
C ASP A 91 26.19 15.21 9.18
N GLY A 92 25.21 14.87 10.02
CA GLY A 92 24.26 15.83 10.61
C GLY A 92 23.08 16.21 9.71
N ASN A 93 23.12 15.86 8.43
CA ASN A 93 21.93 15.84 7.57
C ASN A 93 21.09 14.60 7.87
N ARG A 94 19.78 14.78 8.08
CA ARG A 94 18.84 13.65 8.29
C ARG A 94 18.36 13.02 6.97
N VAL A 95 19.02 13.32 5.85
CA VAL A 95 18.74 12.74 4.53
C VAL A 95 20.02 12.14 3.99
N SER A 96 20.06 10.81 3.85
CA SER A 96 21.08 10.11 3.09
C SER A 96 20.58 9.89 1.66
N LEU A 97 21.29 10.43 0.67
CA LEU A 97 20.92 10.27 -0.75
C LEU A 97 20.86 8.79 -1.15
N GLU A 98 21.81 7.98 -0.67
CA GLU A 98 21.83 6.55 -0.92
C GLU A 98 20.59 5.85 -0.37
N THR A 99 20.19 6.18 0.87
CA THR A 99 18.96 5.66 1.47
C THR A 99 17.72 6.11 0.70
N GLN A 100 17.65 7.38 0.26
CA GLN A 100 16.51 7.85 -0.54
C GLN A 100 16.43 7.14 -1.90
N MET A 101 17.56 6.92 -2.57
CA MET A 101 17.60 6.17 -3.84
C MET A 101 17.15 4.72 -3.65
N GLN A 102 17.54 4.07 -2.54
CA GLN A 102 17.05 2.73 -2.19
C GLN A 102 15.52 2.72 -2.00
N LEU A 103 14.98 3.68 -1.26
CA LEU A 103 13.53 3.80 -1.03
C LEU A 103 12.75 4.09 -2.32
N VAL A 104 13.31 4.85 -3.26
CA VAL A 104 12.73 5.07 -4.59
C VAL A 104 12.69 3.76 -5.38
N ALA A 105 13.76 2.97 -5.36
CA ALA A 105 13.79 1.68 -6.04
C ALA A 105 12.75 0.71 -5.44
N GLU A 106 12.64 0.66 -4.12
CA GLU A 106 11.61 -0.12 -3.42
C GLU A 106 10.19 0.32 -3.81
N THR A 107 9.92 1.63 -3.80
CA THR A 107 8.62 2.20 -4.18
C THR A 107 8.28 1.86 -5.65
N ALA A 108 9.26 1.89 -6.55
CA ALA A 108 9.08 1.51 -7.94
C ALA A 108 8.73 0.01 -8.10
N ASP A 109 9.33 -0.87 -7.29
CA ASP A 109 8.98 -2.28 -7.26
C ASP A 109 7.56 -2.51 -6.71
N GLU A 110 7.17 -1.79 -5.65
CA GLU A 110 5.82 -1.82 -5.11
C GLU A 110 4.77 -1.37 -6.15
N GLN A 111 5.08 -0.36 -6.96
CA GLN A 111 4.20 0.15 -8.03
C GLN A 111 4.02 -0.87 -9.16
N ARG A 112 5.09 -1.58 -9.54
CA ARG A 112 5.01 -2.70 -10.49
C ARG A 112 4.12 -3.81 -9.94
N LEU A 113 4.29 -4.18 -8.67
CA LEU A 113 3.46 -5.18 -8.02
C LEU A 113 1.99 -4.78 -8.01
N ALA A 114 1.66 -3.55 -7.61
CA ALA A 114 0.29 -3.04 -7.58
C ALA A 114 -0.37 -3.11 -8.98
N THR A 115 0.37 -2.72 -10.02
CA THR A 115 -0.10 -2.78 -11.42
C THR A 115 -0.33 -4.23 -11.89
N ASN A 116 0.55 -5.15 -11.52
CA ASN A 116 0.43 -6.58 -11.82
C ASN A 116 -0.80 -7.21 -11.14
N VAL A 117 -1.06 -6.86 -9.88
CA VAL A 117 -2.27 -7.31 -9.18
C VAL A 117 -3.52 -6.77 -9.85
N TYR A 118 -3.55 -5.47 -10.18
CA TYR A 118 -4.69 -4.84 -10.88
C TYR A 118 -4.97 -5.49 -12.24
N SER A 119 -3.94 -5.73 -13.04
CA SER A 119 -4.07 -6.38 -14.36
C SER A 119 -4.52 -7.84 -14.26
N SER A 120 -4.04 -8.57 -13.25
CA SER A 120 -4.48 -9.94 -12.96
C SER A 120 -5.96 -9.98 -12.61
N TYR A 121 -6.41 -9.09 -11.73
CA TYR A 121 -7.81 -9.01 -11.32
C TYR A 121 -8.72 -8.62 -12.50
N ARG A 122 -8.31 -7.63 -13.30
CA ARG A 122 -9.03 -7.27 -14.54
C ARG A 122 -9.14 -8.45 -15.50
N SER A 123 -8.09 -9.26 -15.63
CA SER A 123 -8.10 -10.45 -16.49
C SER A 123 -9.08 -11.51 -15.98
N MET A 124 -9.17 -11.70 -14.65
CA MET A 124 -10.16 -12.61 -14.05
C MET A 124 -11.60 -12.16 -14.35
N LEU A 125 -11.88 -10.85 -14.25
CA LEU A 125 -13.21 -10.32 -14.58
C LEU A 125 -13.57 -10.51 -16.05
N ASN A 126 -12.63 -10.24 -16.96
CA ASN A 126 -12.85 -10.47 -18.39
C ASN A 126 -13.14 -11.96 -18.68
N SER A 127 -12.39 -12.87 -18.03
CA SER A 127 -12.60 -14.32 -18.13
C SER A 127 -14.02 -14.74 -17.70
N VAL A 128 -14.52 -14.21 -16.57
CA VAL A 128 -15.89 -14.46 -16.11
C VAL A 128 -16.94 -13.87 -17.05
N LEU A 129 -16.64 -12.73 -17.67
CA LEU A 129 -17.51 -12.07 -18.65
C LEU A 129 -17.48 -12.73 -20.05
N GLY A 130 -16.68 -13.79 -20.24
CA GLY A 130 -16.60 -14.53 -21.50
C GLY A 130 -15.95 -13.76 -22.64
N LYS A 131 -15.05 -12.82 -22.33
CA LYS A 131 -14.25 -12.07 -23.29
C LYS A 131 -12.76 -12.36 -23.15
#